data_AF-A0A968TUM5-F1
#
_entry.id   AF-A0A968TUM5-F1
#
_cell.length_a   1.000
_cell.length_b   1.000
_cell.length_c   1.000
_cell.angle_alpha   90.00
_cell.angle_beta   90.00
_cell.angle_gamma   90.00
#
_symmetry.space_group_name_H-M   'P 1'
#
loop_
_entity.id
_entity.type
_entity.pdbx_description
1 polymer ?
#
loop_
_entity_poly.entity_id
_entity_poly.type
_entity_poly.pdbx_seq_one_letter_code
_entity_poly.pdbx_strand_id
1 'polypeptide(L)' 'MDAPEYLICLNCETPCYVFEWKDGRLTEAVCDACAEDDVDNFATEEEFEAMTGG' A
#
# COMPACT_ATOMS: atom_id res chain seq x y z
N MET A 1 9.73 1.92 12.62
CA MET A 1 9.49 1.08 11.43
C MET A 1 9.92 1.90 10.26
N ASP A 2 10.89 1.40 9.50
CA ASP A 2 11.26 2.00 8.23
C ASP A 2 10.08 1.90 7.26
N ALA A 3 10.06 2.78 6.26
CA ALA A 3 9.05 2.71 5.20
C ALA A 3 9.22 1.40 4.40
N PRO A 4 8.14 0.78 3.93
CA PRO A 4 8.22 -0.36 3.04
C PRO A 4 8.85 0.04 1.69
N GLU A 5 9.32 -0.92 0.90
CA GLU A 5 9.84 -0.63 -0.46
C GLU A 5 8.72 -0.31 -1.46
N TYR A 6 7.54 -0.90 -1.25
CA TYR A 6 6.32 -0.65 -2.00
C TYR A 6 5.10 -0.99 -1.14
N LEU A 7 3.95 -0.51 -1.58
CA LEU A 7 2.66 -0.95 -1.08
C LEU A 7 1.93 -1.75 -2.16
N ILE A 8 0.98 -2.57 -1.77
CA ILE A 8 0.08 -3.30 -2.66
C ILE A 8 -1.23 -2.53 -2.71
N CYS A 9 -1.65 -2.11 -3.90
CA CYS A 9 -2.96 -1.52 -4.10
C CYS A 9 -4.02 -2.61 -3.99
N LEU A 10 -4.93 -2.53 -3.01
CA LEU A 10 -5.96 -3.53 -2.76
C LEU A 10 -7.08 -3.51 -3.81
N ASN A 11 -7.20 -2.42 -4.58
CA ASN A 11 -8.19 -2.31 -5.63
C ASN A 11 -7.80 -3.10 -6.90
N CYS A 12 -6.50 -3.21 -7.21
CA CYS A 12 -6.03 -3.85 -8.44
C CYS A 12 -4.87 -4.84 -8.27
N GLU A 13 -4.46 -5.10 -7.02
CA GLU A 13 -3.43 -6.06 -6.62
C GLU A 13 -2.05 -5.82 -7.27
N THR A 14 -1.73 -4.56 -7.58
CA THR A 14 -0.44 -4.17 -8.18
C THR A 14 0.44 -3.42 -7.19
N PRO A 15 1.78 -3.52 -7.30
CA PRO A 15 2.70 -2.74 -6.48
C PRO A 15 2.60 -1.23 -6.78
N CYS A 16 2.68 -0.42 -5.72
CA CYS A 16 2.60 1.03 -5.71
C CYS A 16 3.88 1.62 -5.10
N TYR A 17 4.54 2.52 -5.85
CA TYR A 17 5.80 3.16 -5.46
C TYR A 17 5.62 4.66 -5.16
N VAL A 18 4.43 5.21 -5.38
CA VAL A 18 4.11 6.63 -5.16
C VAL A 18 3.33 6.75 -3.87
N PHE A 19 4.04 6.97 -2.77
CA PHE A 19 3.44 7.11 -1.44
C PHE A 19 4.31 7.91 -0.47
N GLU A 20 3.69 8.44 0.59
CA GLU A 20 4.36 9.06 1.72
C GLU A 20 4.19 8.21 2.99
N TRP A 21 5.30 7.97 3.68
CA TRP A 21 5.33 7.22 4.93
C TRP A 21 5.90 8.09 6.06
N LYS A 22 5.15 8.21 7.15
CA LYS A 22 5.54 9.08 8.27
C LYS A 22 5.16 8.45 9.60
N ASP A 23 6.06 8.49 10.56
CA ASP A 23 5.85 7.98 11.93
C ASP A 23 5.36 6.52 11.98
N GLY A 24 5.78 5.69 11.01
CA GLY A 24 5.43 4.27 10.95
C GLY A 24 4.06 3.97 10.33
N ARG A 25 3.46 4.92 9.60
CA ARG A 25 2.18 4.74 8.91
C ARG A 25 2.16 5.41 7.55
N LEU A 26 1.26 4.93 6.69
CA LEU A 26 0.93 5.57 5.42
C LEU A 26 0.20 6.89 5.67
N THR A 27 0.60 7.95 4.98
CA THR A 27 -0.09 9.25 5.01
C THR A 27 -0.70 9.64 3.67
N GLU A 28 -0.09 9.24 2.56
CA GLU A 28 -0.57 9.49 1.19
C GLU A 28 -0.12 8.34 0.28
N ALA A 29 -0.93 7.95 -0.71
CA ALA A 29 -0.56 6.99 -1.74
C ALA A 29 -1.35 7.26 -3.02
N VAL A 30 -0.78 6.97 -4.19
CA VAL A 30 -1.49 6.99 -5.47
C VAL A 30 -1.05 5.79 -6.31
N CYS A 31 -2.01 4.96 -6.71
CA CYS A 31 -1.74 3.84 -7.59
C CYS A 31 -1.60 4.32 -9.05
N ASP A 32 -0.41 4.14 -9.64
CA ASP A 32 -0.17 4.49 -11.05
C ASP A 32 -0.99 3.64 -12.06
N ALA A 33 -1.52 2.49 -11.63
CA ALA A 33 -2.26 1.57 -12.50
C ALA A 33 -3.76 1.88 -12.58
N CYS A 34 -4.41 2.16 -11.43
CA CYS A 34 -5.86 2.36 -11.35
C CYS A 34 -6.27 3.72 -10.80
N ALA A 35 -5.32 4.61 -10.49
CA ALA A 35 -5.53 5.93 -9.91
C ALA A 35 -6.26 5.94 -8.55
N GLU A 36 -6.21 4.83 -7.81
CA GLU A 36 -6.66 4.77 -6.42
C GLU A 36 -5.78 5.67 -5.56
N ASP A 37 -6.38 6.48 -4.70
CA ASP A 37 -5.69 7.43 -3.82
C ASP A 37 -6.14 7.37 -2.36
N ASP A 38 -7.11 6.50 -2.04
CA ASP A 38 -7.48 6.23 -0.65
C ASP A 38 -6.42 5.36 0.02
N VAL A 39 -5.79 5.89 1.06
CA VAL A 39 -4.72 5.21 1.82
C VAL A 39 -5.19 3.89 2.44
N ASP A 40 -6.49 3.75 2.73
CA ASP A 40 -7.05 2.51 3.28
C ASP A 40 -7.11 1.38 2.24
N ASN A 41 -6.97 1.71 0.94
CA ASN A 41 -6.88 0.76 -0.17
C ASN A 41 -5.43 0.35 -0.51
N PHE A 42 -4.49 0.52 0.43
CA PHE A 42 -3.12 0.08 0.28
C PHE A 42 -2.68 -0.74 1.49
N ALA A 43 -1.87 -1.76 1.24
CA ALA A 43 -1.31 -2.61 2.28
C ALA A 43 0.18 -2.84 2.06
N THR A 44 0.94 -3.03 3.13
CA THR A 44 2.25 -3.66 3.03
C THR A 44 2.12 -5.12 2.58
N GLU A 45 3.22 -5.71 2.11
CA GLU A 45 3.25 -7.14 1.74
C GLU A 45 2.84 -8.04 2.91
N GLU A 46 3.34 -7.77 4.12
CA GLU A 46 2.99 -8.50 5.33
C GLU A 46 1.48 -8.42 5.64
N GLU A 47 0.87 -7.24 5.51
CA GLU A 47 -0.57 -7.04 5.71
C GLU A 47 -1.39 -7.75 4.63
N PHE A 48 -0.96 -7.70 3.37
CA PHE A 48 -1.65 -8.37 2.26
C PHE A 48 -1.61 -9.90 2.37
N GLU A 49 -0.46 -10.46 2.74
CA GLU A 49 -0.33 -11.90 3.03
C GLU A 49 -1.23 -12.30 4.21
N ALA A 50 -1.29 -11.49 5.28
CA ALA A 50 -2.16 -11.75 6.42
C ALA A 50 -3.65 -11.72 6.06
N MET A 51 -4.06 -10.89 5.08
CA MET A 51 -5.44 -10.83 4.59
C MET A 51 -5.81 -12.00 3.67
N THR A 52 -4.88 -12.46 2.84
CA THR A 52 -5.14 -13.45 1.79
C THR A 52 -4.80 -14.88 2.20
N GLY A 53 -3.98 -15.08 3.23
CA GLY A 53 -3.48 -16.38 3.70
C GLY A 53 -4.40 -17.15 4.67
N GLY A 54 -5.72 -17.09 4.50
CA GLY A 54 -6.73 -17.80 5.34
C GLY A 54 -7.25 -19.11 4.75
#